data_AF-A0ABD0RM96-F1
#
_entry.id   AF-A0ABD0RM96-F1
#
_cell.length_a   1.000
_cell.length_b   1.000
_cell.length_c   1.000
_cell.angle_alpha   90.00
_cell.angle_beta   90.00
_cell.angle_gamma   90.00
#
_symmetry.space_group_name_H-M   'P 1'
#
loop_
_entity.id
_entity.type
_entity.pdbx_description
1 polymer ?
#
loop_
_entity_poly.entity_id
_entity_poly.type
_entity_poly.pdbx_seq_one_letter_code
_entity_poly.pdbx_strand_id
1 'polypeptide(L)'
;FFHRRFLQLFQEQPAEVHALVDQTQNCDDIAMNFVVAHQLSQVSGLKRPSGVFVKPVDIRNLEKEASSGYVGMWHRAEHMLQRSYCLNKLTQIYGNMPLRYSNIMISQFGFPSYANHKSKI
;
A
#
# COMPACT_ATOMS: atom_id res chain seq x y z
N PHE A 1 -0.62 -8.72 3.92
CA PHE A 1 -1.47 -9.84 3.45
C PHE A 1 -2.64 -9.29 2.66
N PHE A 2 -3.03 -9.94 1.57
CA PHE A 2 -4.23 -9.60 0.80
C PHE A 2 -4.74 -10.85 0.08
N HIS A 3 -6.00 -10.82 -0.38
CA HIS A 3 -6.61 -11.97 -1.06
C HIS A 3 -6.06 -12.16 -2.47
N ARG A 4 -5.70 -13.40 -2.85
CA ARG A 4 -5.07 -13.72 -4.16
C ARG A 4 -5.84 -13.20 -5.39
N ARG A 5 -7.17 -13.09 -5.28
CA ARG A 5 -8.04 -12.53 -6.33
C ARG A 5 -7.59 -11.15 -6.80
N PHE A 6 -6.98 -10.34 -5.92
CA PHE A 6 -6.48 -9.02 -6.33
C PHE A 6 -5.32 -9.10 -7.32
N LEU A 7 -4.58 -10.21 -7.38
CA LEU A 7 -3.59 -10.42 -8.44
C LEU A 7 -4.27 -10.61 -9.80
N GLN A 8 -5.38 -11.36 -9.86
CA GLN A 8 -6.16 -11.54 -11.08
C GLN A 8 -6.78 -10.21 -11.52
N LEU A 9 -7.41 -9.49 -10.58
CA LEU A 9 -7.97 -8.16 -10.85
C LEU A 9 -6.91 -7.15 -11.28
N PHE A 10 -5.67 -7.27 -10.78
CA PHE A 10 -4.55 -6.44 -11.23
C PHE A 10 -4.22 -6.71 -12.70
N GLN A 11 -4.17 -7.97 -13.13
CA GLN A 11 -3.96 -8.32 -14.54
C GLN A 11 -5.06 -7.76 -15.45
N GLU A 12 -6.29 -7.68 -14.96
CA GLU A 12 -7.45 -7.12 -15.67
C GLU A 12 -7.47 -5.58 -15.74
N GLN A 13 -6.50 -4.88 -15.13
CA GLN A 13 -6.45 -3.42 -15.17
C GLN A 13 -6.14 -2.88 -16.58
N PRO A 14 -6.53 -1.62 -16.87
CA PRO A 14 -6.18 -0.97 -18.14
C PRO A 14 -4.68 -0.99 -18.40
N ALA A 15 -4.29 -1.07 -19.68
CA ALA A 15 -2.90 -1.11 -20.10
C ALA A 15 -2.08 0.09 -19.57
N GLU A 16 -2.72 1.24 -19.37
CA GLU A 16 -2.10 2.43 -18.79
C GLU A 16 -1.61 2.22 -17.36
N VAL A 17 -2.29 1.38 -16.56
CA VAL A 17 -1.86 1.05 -15.20
C VAL A 17 -0.56 0.24 -15.23
N HIS A 18 -0.51 -0.80 -16.08
CA HIS A 18 0.69 -1.63 -16.26
C HIS A 18 1.85 -0.80 -16.80
N ALA A 19 1.60 0.01 -17.82
CA ALA A 19 2.60 0.91 -18.40
C ALA A 19 3.16 1.90 -17.37
N LEU A 20 2.33 2.44 -16.46
CA LEU A 20 2.79 3.33 -15.39
C LEU A 20 3.74 2.61 -14.42
N VAL A 21 3.39 1.40 -13.99
CA VAL A 21 4.22 0.58 -13.09
C VAL A 21 5.55 0.23 -13.78
N ASP A 22 5.50 -0.20 -15.04
CA ASP A 22 6.69 -0.58 -15.80
C ASP A 22 7.62 0.61 -16.06
N GLN A 23 7.07 1.77 -16.45
CA GLN A 23 7.86 2.97 -16.74
C GLN A 23 8.53 3.54 -15.49
N THR A 24 7.86 3.47 -14.34
CA THR A 24 8.39 4.04 -13.10
C THR A 24 9.24 3.05 -12.31
N GLN A 25 9.08 1.73 -12.56
CA GLN A 25 9.61 0.66 -11.72
C GLN A 25 9.35 0.93 -10.23
N ASN A 26 8.15 1.42 -9.94
CA ASN A 26 7.69 1.93 -8.65
C ASN A 26 6.16 1.81 -8.60
N CYS A 27 5.58 2.14 -7.44
CA CYS A 27 4.16 2.38 -7.22
C CYS A 27 3.19 1.25 -7.62
N ASP A 28 3.69 0.03 -7.78
CA ASP A 28 2.92 -1.22 -7.85
C ASP A 28 2.03 -1.39 -6.62
N ASP A 29 2.54 -1.03 -5.44
CA ASP A 29 1.79 -1.05 -4.19
C ASP A 29 0.63 -0.03 -4.17
N ILE A 30 0.83 1.17 -4.74
CA ILE A 30 -0.21 2.19 -4.89
C ILE A 30 -1.27 1.71 -5.87
N ALA A 31 -0.86 1.16 -7.02
CA ALA A 31 -1.78 0.61 -8.01
C ALA A 31 -2.63 -0.53 -7.42
N MET A 32 -2.02 -1.45 -6.67
CA MET A 32 -2.75 -2.50 -5.96
C MET A 32 -3.76 -1.93 -4.96
N ASN A 33 -3.43 -0.86 -4.22
CA ASN A 33 -4.38 -0.21 -3.33
C ASN A 33 -5.56 0.43 -4.08
N PHE A 34 -5.33 1.00 -5.27
CA PHE A 34 -6.40 1.48 -6.15
C PHE A 34 -7.30 0.33 -6.62
N VAL A 35 -6.74 -0.79 -7.06
CA VAL A 35 -7.50 -2.00 -7.44
C VAL A 35 -8.40 -2.48 -6.31
N VAL A 36 -7.85 -2.61 -5.10
CA VAL A 36 -8.63 -3.06 -3.93
C VAL A 36 -9.72 -2.06 -3.58
N ALA A 37 -9.39 -0.76 -3.47
CA ALA A 37 -10.36 0.27 -3.11
C ALA A 37 -11.50 0.37 -4.14
N HIS A 38 -11.16 0.31 -5.44
CA HIS A 38 -12.13 0.32 -6.52
C HIS A 38 -13.06 -0.91 -6.42
N GLN A 39 -12.49 -2.12 -6.31
CA GLN A 39 -13.28 -3.35 -6.21
C GLN A 39 -14.21 -3.35 -4.98
N LEU A 40 -13.73 -2.91 -3.82
CA LEU A 40 -14.55 -2.82 -2.61
C LEU A 40 -15.71 -1.85 -2.76
N SER A 41 -15.49 -0.73 -3.45
CA SER A 41 -16.55 0.25 -3.74
C SER A 41 -17.63 -0.31 -4.67
N GLN A 42 -17.24 -1.11 -5.67
CA GLN A 42 -18.17 -1.74 -6.61
C GLN A 42 -19.01 -2.84 -5.93
N VAL A 43 -18.39 -3.69 -5.12
CA VAL A 43 -19.09 -4.84 -4.51
C VAL A 43 -20.00 -4.43 -3.36
N SER A 44 -19.54 -3.51 -2.50
CA SER A 44 -20.28 -3.17 -1.27
C SER A 44 -21.19 -1.95 -1.41
N GLY A 45 -21.07 -1.18 -2.50
CA GLY A 45 -21.68 0.14 -2.64
C GLY A 45 -21.13 1.19 -1.66
N LEU A 46 -20.21 0.79 -0.77
CA LEU A 46 -19.63 1.63 0.28
C LEU A 46 -18.17 1.90 -0.03
N LYS A 47 -17.77 3.16 0.17
CA LYS A 47 -16.38 3.61 0.08
C LYS A 47 -15.63 3.16 1.33
N ARG A 48 -14.84 2.08 1.22
CA ARG A 48 -14.04 1.52 2.32
C ARG A 48 -12.53 1.72 2.08
N PRO A 49 -11.72 1.83 3.14
CA PRO A 49 -10.27 1.78 3.03
C PRO A 49 -9.80 0.46 2.39
N SER A 50 -8.74 0.50 1.58
CA SER A 50 -8.16 -0.68 0.92
C SER A 50 -7.46 -1.64 1.89
N GLY A 51 -7.15 -1.19 3.10
CA GLY A 51 -6.48 -1.98 4.12
C GLY A 51 -6.68 -1.43 5.52
N VAL A 52 -6.13 -2.14 6.49
CA VAL A 52 -6.12 -1.76 7.90
C VAL A 52 -4.68 -1.72 8.38
N PHE A 53 -4.33 -0.73 9.19
CA PHE A 53 -3.01 -0.64 9.77
C PHE A 53 -2.90 -1.63 10.94
N VAL A 54 -1.85 -2.45 10.95
CA VAL A 54 -1.56 -3.38 12.05
C VAL A 54 -0.32 -2.88 12.75
N LYS A 55 -0.40 -2.70 14.07
CA LYS A 55 0.73 -2.24 14.88
C LYS A 55 1.90 -3.23 14.72
N PRO A 56 3.06 -2.80 14.18
CA PRO A 56 4.20 -3.67 14.02
C PRO A 56 4.75 -4.06 15.39
N VAL A 57 5.32 -5.26 15.47
CA VAL A 57 5.97 -5.78 16.68
C VAL A 57 7.48 -5.76 16.54
N ASP A 58 8.01 -6.28 15.43
CA ASP A 58 9.39 -6.14 15.01
C ASP A 58 9.40 -5.81 13.50
N ILE A 59 10.02 -4.69 13.14
CA ILE A 59 10.15 -4.25 11.74
C ILE A 59 11.56 -3.68 11.48
N ARG A 60 12.58 -4.38 11.96
CA ARG A 60 13.97 -4.00 11.69
C ARG A 60 14.24 -3.88 10.19
N ASN A 61 14.87 -2.77 9.79
CA ASN A 61 15.36 -2.58 8.44
C ASN A 61 16.79 -3.16 8.35
N LEU A 62 16.94 -4.21 7.55
CA LEU A 62 18.21 -4.90 7.33
C LEU A 62 18.95 -4.42 6.08
N GLU A 63 18.48 -3.38 5.38
CA GLU A 63 19.09 -2.86 4.14
C GLU A 63 20.57 -2.49 4.35
N LYS A 64 20.91 -1.87 5.48
CA LYS A 64 22.30 -1.50 5.80
C LYS A 64 23.19 -2.70 6.16
N GLU A 65 22.58 -3.81 6.56
CA GLU A 65 23.28 -5.05 6.92
C GLU A 65 23.49 -5.94 5.69
N ALA A 66 22.81 -5.64 4.58
CA ALA A 66 22.98 -6.34 3.31
C ALA A 66 24.27 -5.88 2.61
N SER A 67 25.28 -6.76 2.56
CA SER A 67 26.58 -6.53 1.89
C SER A 67 26.50 -6.51 0.34
N SER A 68 25.40 -6.04 -0.23
CA SER A 68 25.13 -6.06 -1.68
C SER A 68 25.62 -4.81 -2.42
N GLY A 69 26.00 -3.75 -1.69
CA GLY A 69 26.34 -2.43 -2.27
C GLY A 69 25.12 -1.63 -2.74
N TYR A 70 23.92 -2.20 -2.70
CA TYR A 70 22.66 -1.54 -3.03
C TYR A 70 21.95 -1.07 -1.76
N VAL A 71 21.65 0.23 -1.67
CA VAL A 71 21.11 0.85 -0.44
C VAL A 71 19.59 0.72 -0.29
N GLY A 72 18.85 0.26 -1.30
CA GLY A 72 17.39 0.16 -1.27
C GLY A 72 16.70 1.11 -2.25
N MET A 73 15.52 0.72 -2.75
CA MET A 73 14.80 1.45 -3.82
C MET A 73 14.34 2.85 -3.39
N TRP A 74 14.02 3.02 -2.11
CA TRP A 74 13.47 4.25 -1.58
C TRP A 74 14.50 5.37 -1.44
N HIS A 75 15.80 5.05 -1.52
CA HIS A 75 16.90 6.01 -1.45
C HIS A 75 17.12 6.80 -2.75
N ARG A 76 16.46 6.44 -3.86
CA ARG A 76 16.51 7.22 -5.10
C ARG A 76 15.91 8.61 -4.89
N ALA A 77 16.56 9.66 -5.38
CA ALA A 77 16.18 11.05 -5.12
C ALA A 77 14.74 11.37 -5.55
N GLU A 78 14.31 10.76 -6.65
CA GLU A 78 12.98 10.92 -7.23
C GLU A 78 11.92 10.02 -6.60
N HIS A 79 12.26 9.08 -5.70
CA HIS A 79 11.36 8.02 -5.26
C HIS A 79 10.03 8.57 -4.72
N MET A 80 10.08 9.52 -3.77
CA MET A 80 8.87 10.09 -3.18
C MET A 80 8.09 10.97 -4.16
N LEU A 81 8.79 11.70 -5.03
CA LEU A 81 8.17 12.53 -6.07
C LEU A 81 7.44 11.65 -7.11
N GLN A 82 8.04 10.53 -7.50
CA GLN A 82 7.43 9.52 -8.38
C GLN A 82 6.18 8.91 -7.75
N ARG A 83 6.19 8.61 -6.44
CA ARG A 83 4.98 8.09 -5.76
C ARG A 83 3.83 9.10 -5.77
N SER A 84 4.11 10.39 -5.56
CA SER A 84 3.11 11.46 -5.73
C SER A 84 2.61 11.58 -7.17
N TYR A 85 3.50 11.42 -8.15
CA TYR A 85 3.13 11.37 -9.57
C TYR A 85 2.20 10.18 -9.87
N CYS A 86 2.53 8.97 -9.39
CA CYS A 86 1.69 7.79 -9.60
C CYS A 86 0.29 7.95 -9.02
N LEU A 87 0.16 8.53 -7.82
CA LEU A 87 -1.15 8.82 -7.22
C LEU A 87 -2.02 9.67 -8.15
N ASN A 88 -1.45 10.75 -8.71
CA ASN A 88 -2.17 11.65 -9.61
C ASN A 88 -2.44 11.02 -10.99
N LYS A 89 -1.56 10.15 -11.48
CA LYS A 89 -1.80 9.42 -12.73
C LYS A 89 -2.89 8.37 -12.58
N LEU A 90 -2.88 7.64 -11.48
CA LEU A 90 -3.92 6.65 -11.19
C LEU A 90 -5.28 7.32 -11.02
N THR A 91 -5.39 8.50 -10.41
CA THR A 91 -6.69 9.22 -10.36
C THR A 91 -7.19 9.63 -11.74
N GLN A 92 -6.28 9.98 -12.66
CA GLN A 92 -6.64 10.27 -14.05
C GLN A 92 -7.13 9.00 -14.77
N ILE A 93 -6.41 7.87 -14.63
CA ILE A 93 -6.76 6.60 -15.28
C ILE A 93 -8.12 6.07 -14.76
N TYR A 94 -8.35 6.10 -13.44
CA TYR A 94 -9.61 5.63 -12.84
C TYR A 94 -10.76 6.64 -12.92
N GLY A 95 -10.48 7.89 -13.31
CA GLY A 95 -11.46 8.99 -13.33
C GLY A 95 -11.92 9.48 -11.96
N ASN A 96 -11.39 8.95 -10.85
CA ASN A 96 -11.67 9.39 -9.49
C ASN A 96 -10.55 9.02 -8.50
N MET A 97 -10.67 9.50 -7.26
CA MET A 97 -9.86 9.01 -6.12
C MET A 97 -10.64 7.93 -5.35
N PRO A 98 -10.32 6.63 -5.53
CA PRO A 98 -11.00 5.55 -4.83
C PRO A 98 -10.52 5.40 -3.38
N LEU A 99 -9.26 5.76 -3.09
CA LEU A 99 -8.66 5.62 -1.76
C LEU A 99 -9.44 6.38 -0.68
N ARG A 100 -9.53 5.78 0.51
CA ARG A 100 -10.22 6.33 1.67
C ARG A 100 -9.32 6.27 2.90
N TYR A 101 -9.34 7.34 3.67
CA TYR A 101 -8.65 7.41 4.95
C TYR A 101 -9.23 6.39 5.93
N SER A 102 -8.35 5.89 6.79
CA SER A 102 -8.70 5.10 7.98
C SER A 102 -7.80 5.56 9.12
N ASN A 103 -8.35 5.65 10.31
CA ASN A 103 -7.61 5.88 11.55
C ASN A 103 -7.57 4.62 12.44
N ILE A 104 -7.99 3.46 11.91
CA ILE A 104 -7.99 2.20 12.63
C ILE A 104 -6.59 1.59 12.61
N MET A 105 -6.04 1.36 13.80
CA MET A 105 -4.85 0.55 14.01
C MET A 105 -5.19 -0.66 14.88
N ILE A 106 -4.98 -1.86 14.35
CA ILE A 106 -5.19 -3.12 15.08
C ILE A 106 -3.90 -3.50 15.79
N SER A 107 -3.98 -3.79 17.08
CA SER A 107 -2.88 -4.35 17.87
C SER A 107 -3.31 -5.67 18.48
N GLN A 108 -2.37 -6.61 18.62
CA GLN A 108 -2.64 -7.84 19.36
C GLN A 108 -2.80 -7.52 20.85
N PHE A 109 -3.91 -7.93 21.45
CA PHE A 109 -4.15 -7.71 22.87
C PHE A 109 -3.16 -8.54 23.72
N GLY A 110 -2.47 -7.90 24.67
CA GLY A 110 -1.50 -8.53 25.55
C GLY A 110 -0.14 -8.87 24.93
N PHE A 111 0.15 -8.38 23.72
CA PHE A 111 1.42 -8.61 23.01
C PHE A 111 1.93 -7.33 22.32
N PRO A 112 3.25 -7.08 22.24
CA PRO A 112 4.37 -7.89 22.74
C PRO A 112 4.56 -7.84 24.26
N SER A 113 4.08 -6.78 24.90
CA SER A 113 4.13 -6.63 26.35
C SER A 113 2.81 -7.07 26.97
N TYR A 114 2.91 -7.88 28.03
CA TYR A 114 1.76 -8.22 28.86
C TYR A 114 1.06 -6.94 29.35
N ALA A 115 -0.28 -6.96 29.38
CA ALA A 115 -1.12 -5.83 29.76
C ALA A 115 -0.94 -4.54 28.91
N ASN A 116 -0.58 -4.65 27.63
CA ASN A 116 -0.46 -3.49 26.71
C ASN A 116 -1.70 -2.58 26.64
N HIS A 117 -2.90 -3.10 26.93
CA HIS A 117 -4.16 -2.33 27.01
C HIS A 117 -4.23 -1.36 28.19
N LYS A 118 -3.37 -1.53 29.20
CA LYS A 118 -3.25 -0.62 30.36
C LYS A 118 -2.19 0.45 30.15
N SER A 119 -1.36 0.31 29.12
CA SER A 119 -0.37 1.34 28.79
C SER A 119 -1.15 2.59 28.38
N LYS A 120 -1.06 3.64 29.20
CA LYS A 120 -1.49 4.97 28.76
C LYS A 120 -0.57 5.37 27.61
N ILE A 121 -1.17 5.71 26.47
CA ILE A 121 -0.47 6.39 25.37
C ILE A 121 -0.07 7.77 25.86
#